data_AF-A0A0F8YBI3-F1
#
_entry.id   AF-A0A0F8YBI3-F1
#
_cell.length_a   1.000
_cell.length_b   1.000
_cell.length_c   1.000
_cell.angle_alpha   90.00
_cell.angle_beta   90.00
_cell.angle_gamma   90.00
#
_symmetry.space_group_name_H-M   'P 1'
#
loop_
_entity.id
_entity.type
_entity.pdbx_description
1 polymer ?
#
loop_
_entity_poly.entity_id
_entity_poly.type
_entity_poly.pdbx_seq_one_letter_code
_entity_poly.pdbx_strand_id
1 'polypeptide(L)'
;MTEISAAMVKQLREKTGAGIMDCKEALSECDSDTDKAIDFLRTKGLAIARKRAGRGTSEGLIQAYIHTGGKIGVLVEINCETDFVAKNDDFKEFTKNMALHIAATNPIGISPEDVPQTII
;
A
#
# COMPACT_ATOMS: atom_id res chain seq x y z
N MET A 1 30.15 3.83 -14.66
CA MET A 1 28.70 4.02 -14.56
C MET A 1 28.05 2.86 -15.29
N THR A 2 27.34 2.00 -14.57
CA THR A 2 26.58 0.90 -15.16
C THR A 2 25.52 1.47 -16.10
N GLU A 3 25.45 0.96 -17.32
CA GLU A 3 24.51 1.49 -18.32
C GLU A 3 23.08 1.03 -17.97
N ILE A 4 22.22 1.98 -17.60
CA ILE A 4 20.82 1.70 -17.25
C ILE A 4 19.99 1.74 -18.54
N SER A 5 19.60 0.57 -19.05
CA SER A 5 18.78 0.48 -20.25
C SER A 5 17.30 0.81 -19.96
N ALA A 6 16.60 1.30 -20.98
CA ALA A 6 15.15 1.54 -20.90
C ALA A 6 14.35 0.26 -20.61
N ALA A 7 14.84 -0.89 -21.07
CA ALA A 7 14.23 -2.19 -20.80
C ALA A 7 14.26 -2.55 -19.30
N MET A 8 15.37 -2.27 -18.62
CA MET A 8 15.51 -2.52 -17.19
C MET A 8 14.57 -1.63 -16.36
N VAL A 9 14.49 -0.35 -16.71
CA VAL A 9 13.56 0.59 -16.08
C VAL A 9 12.11 0.13 -16.27
N LYS A 10 11.77 -0.32 -17.49
CA LYS A 10 10.43 -0.86 -17.79
C LYS A 10 10.13 -2.10 -16.93
N GLN A 11 11.04 -3.07 -16.86
CA GLN A 11 10.86 -4.29 -16.07
C GLN A 11 10.68 -3.99 -14.58
N LEU A 12 11.50 -3.10 -14.01
CA LEU A 12 11.38 -2.72 -12.61
C LEU A 12 10.05 -2.02 -12.32
N ARG A 13 9.61 -1.14 -13.24
CA ARG A 13 8.31 -0.47 -13.14
C ARG A 13 7.15 -1.45 -13.20
N GLU A 14 7.19 -2.43 -14.10
CA GLU A 14 6.14 -3.46 -14.21
C GLU A 14 6.01 -4.29 -12.93
N LYS A 15 7.12 -4.58 -12.25
CA LYS A 15 7.12 -5.32 -10.98
C LYS A 15 6.65 -4.50 -9.78
N THR A 16 6.91 -3.20 -9.76
CA THR A 16 6.75 -2.37 -8.55
C THR A 16 5.64 -1.33 -8.64
N GLY A 17 5.19 -0.99 -9.86
CA GLY A 17 4.27 0.12 -10.11
C GLY A 17 4.88 1.51 -9.90
N ALA A 18 6.16 1.63 -9.58
CA ALA A 18 6.81 2.90 -9.27
C ALA A 18 6.96 3.82 -10.51
N GLY A 19 7.19 5.10 -10.27
CA GLY A 19 7.43 6.08 -11.33
C GLY A 19 8.67 5.74 -12.17
N ILE A 20 8.68 6.13 -13.45
CA ILE A 20 9.80 5.86 -14.37
C ILE A 20 11.13 6.42 -13.81
N MET A 21 11.09 7.64 -13.28
CA MET A 21 12.27 8.29 -12.72
C MET A 21 12.73 7.61 -11.43
N ASP A 22 11.80 7.22 -10.56
CA ASP A 22 12.13 6.48 -9.34
C ASP A 22 12.79 5.13 -9.65
N CYS A 23 12.30 4.41 -10.68
CA CYS A 23 12.89 3.16 -11.13
C CYS A 23 14.31 3.36 -11.68
N LYS A 24 14.52 4.41 -12.47
CA LYS A 24 15.85 4.74 -13.01
C LYS A 24 16.83 5.14 -11.89
N GLU A 25 16.39 5.96 -10.95
CA GLU A 25 17.18 6.36 -9.79
C GLU A 25 17.53 5.13 -8.94
N ALA A 26 16.56 4.28 -8.63
CA ALA A 26 16.78 3.06 -7.85
C ALA A 26 17.80 2.12 -8.51
N LEU A 27 17.72 1.93 -9.84
CA LEU A 27 18.70 1.16 -10.59
C LEU A 27 20.09 1.81 -10.58
N SER A 28 20.17 3.14 -10.58
CA SER A 28 21.44 3.87 -10.51
C SER A 28 22.12 3.73 -9.15
N GLU A 29 21.35 3.84 -8.07
CA GLU A 29 21.85 3.72 -6.69
C GLU A 29 22.20 2.29 -6.31
N CYS A 30 21.62 1.30 -7.01
CA CYS A 30 21.80 -0.12 -6.74
C CYS A 30 22.69 -0.83 -7.77
N ASP A 31 23.51 -0.11 -8.54
CA ASP A 31 24.41 -0.68 -9.56
C ASP A 31 23.70 -1.64 -10.54
N SER A 32 22.49 -1.30 -10.95
CA SER A 32 21.61 -2.10 -11.82
C SER A 32 21.12 -3.44 -11.22
N ASP A 33 21.34 -3.68 -9.92
CA ASP A 33 20.78 -4.81 -9.18
C ASP A 33 19.28 -4.62 -8.96
N THR A 34 18.48 -5.52 -9.52
CA THR A 34 17.02 -5.40 -9.50
C THR A 34 16.42 -5.66 -8.13
N ASP A 35 16.95 -6.61 -7.36
CA ASP A 35 16.39 -6.96 -6.05
C ASP A 35 16.70 -5.86 -5.04
N LYS A 36 17.92 -5.33 -5.07
CA LYS A 36 18.28 -4.15 -4.27
C LYS A 36 17.47 -2.92 -4.67
N ALA A 37 17.23 -2.70 -5.96
CA ALA A 37 16.41 -1.59 -6.43
C ALA A 37 14.94 -1.70 -5.95
N ILE A 38 14.39 -2.91 -5.87
CA ILE A 38 13.05 -3.14 -5.28
C ILE A 38 13.04 -2.76 -3.80
N ASP A 39 14.04 -3.19 -3.03
CA ASP A 39 14.14 -2.86 -1.60
C ASP A 39 14.35 -1.36 -1.36
N PHE A 40 15.15 -0.72 -2.22
CA PHE A 40 15.34 0.72 -2.24
C PHE A 40 14.00 1.45 -2.49
N LEU A 41 13.26 1.04 -3.52
CA LEU A 41 11.95 1.61 -3.84
C LEU A 41 10.94 1.42 -2.71
N ARG A 42 10.95 0.26 -2.03
CA ARG A 42 10.09 0.00 -0.88
C ARG A 42 10.40 0.97 0.27
N THR A 43 11.68 1.16 0.59
CA THR A 43 12.13 2.09 1.63
C THR A 43 11.78 3.54 1.28
N LYS A 44 12.02 3.95 0.02
CA LYS A 44 11.64 5.27 -0.50
C LYS A 44 10.12 5.49 -0.44
N GLY A 45 9.34 4.47 -0.80
CA GLY A 45 7.88 4.48 -0.74
C GLY A 45 7.35 4.74 0.67
N LEU A 46 7.93 4.11 1.69
CA LEU A 46 7.58 4.36 3.09
C LEU A 46 7.82 5.82 3.51
N ALA A 47 8.94 6.41 3.07
CA ALA A 47 9.23 7.82 3.33
C ALA A 47 8.22 8.76 2.64
N ILE A 48 7.81 8.44 1.41
CA ILE A 48 6.78 9.19 0.68
C ILE A 48 5.43 9.08 1.40
N ALA A 49 5.03 7.88 1.84
CA ALA A 49 3.80 7.66 2.58
C ALA A 49 3.77 8.49 3.87
N ARG A 50 4.86 8.49 4.66
CA ARG A 50 4.98 9.33 5.87
C ARG A 50 4.82 10.82 5.57
N LYS A 51 5.42 11.33 4.48
CA LYS A 51 5.24 12.74 4.08
C LYS A 51 3.81 13.08 3.67
N ARG A 52 3.02 12.09 3.24
CA ARG A 52 1.62 12.27 2.83
C ARG A 52 0.61 12.01 3.96
N ALA A 53 1.02 11.43 5.09
CA ALA A 53 0.13 11.07 6.19
C ALA A 53 -0.66 12.24 6.79
N GLY A 54 -0.15 13.48 6.68
CA GLY A 54 -0.84 14.68 7.15
C GLY A 54 -1.81 15.30 6.12
N ARG A 55 -1.99 14.70 4.94
CA ARG A 55 -2.93 15.21 3.94
C ARG A 55 -4.35 14.81 4.28
N GLY A 56 -5.30 15.70 4.00
CA GLY A 56 -6.72 15.37 4.16
C GLY A 56 -7.19 14.34 3.13
N THR A 57 -7.94 13.35 3.58
CA THR A 57 -8.59 12.33 2.74
C THR A 57 -10.10 12.36 2.97
N SER A 58 -10.85 12.92 2.03
CA SER A 58 -12.31 13.04 2.11
C SER A 58 -13.08 12.03 1.24
N GLU A 59 -12.37 11.31 0.37
CA GLU A 59 -12.92 10.28 -0.50
C GLU A 59 -12.52 8.89 0.01
N GLY A 60 -13.07 7.82 -0.55
CA GLY A 60 -12.72 6.46 -0.14
C GLY A 60 -13.78 5.43 -0.44
N LEU A 61 -13.69 4.30 0.25
CA LEU A 61 -14.68 3.23 0.20
C LEU A 61 -15.01 2.71 1.59
N ILE A 62 -16.28 2.43 1.80
CA ILE A 62 -16.75 1.56 2.88
C ILE A 62 -16.85 0.15 2.30
N GLN A 63 -15.98 -0.76 2.75
CA GLN A 63 -15.97 -2.15 2.34
C GLN A 63 -16.68 -3.02 3.38
N ALA A 64 -17.72 -3.72 2.93
CA ALA A 64 -18.39 -4.75 3.71
C ALA A 64 -17.89 -6.14 3.30
N TYR A 65 -17.71 -7.03 4.27
CA TYR A 65 -17.39 -8.44 4.04
C TYR A 65 -18.15 -9.32 5.03
N ILE A 66 -18.80 -10.37 4.52
CA ILE A 66 -19.46 -11.39 5.33
C ILE A 66 -18.71 -12.70 5.09
N HIS A 67 -18.16 -13.28 6.17
CA HIS A 67 -17.46 -14.55 6.09
C HIS A 67 -18.43 -15.70 5.80
N THR A 68 -17.90 -16.80 5.27
CA THR A 68 -18.69 -17.98 4.93
C THR A 68 -19.46 -18.48 6.16
N GLY A 69 -20.74 -18.80 5.96
CA GLY A 69 -21.64 -19.19 7.04
C GLY A 69 -22.29 -18.03 7.82
N GLY A 70 -22.00 -16.77 7.48
CA GLY A 70 -22.76 -15.60 7.93
C GLY A 70 -22.57 -15.22 9.41
N LYS A 71 -21.57 -15.79 10.10
CA LYS A 71 -21.33 -15.57 11.52
C LYS A 71 -20.40 -14.40 11.83
N ILE A 72 -19.59 -13.99 10.86
CA ILE A 72 -18.63 -12.89 10.99
C ILE A 72 -18.91 -11.90 9.87
N GLY A 73 -19.09 -10.63 10.26
CA GLY A 73 -19.23 -9.51 9.34
C GLY A 73 -18.21 -8.44 9.69
N VAL A 74 -17.59 -7.85 8.67
CA VAL A 74 -16.66 -6.74 8.78
C VAL A 74 -17.18 -5.59 7.95
N LEU A 75 -17.12 -4.39 8.53
CA LEU A 75 -17.27 -3.12 7.84
C LEU A 75 -16.01 -2.31 8.09
N VAL A 76 -15.35 -1.84 7.03
CA VAL A 76 -14.13 -1.02 7.14
C VAL A 76 -14.22 0.16 6.20
N GLU A 77 -13.90 1.35 6.71
CA GLU A 77 -13.75 2.56 5.92
C GLU A 77 -12.27 2.75 5.59
N ILE A 78 -11.96 2.95 4.31
CA ILE A 78 -10.60 3.23 3.84
C ILE A 78 -10.66 4.46 2.96
N ASN A 79 -10.02 5.53 3.42
CA ASN A 79 -10.04 6.83 2.76
C ASN A 79 -8.86 7.04 1.80
N CYS A 80 -9.07 7.90 0.81
CA CYS A 80 -8.07 8.38 -0.14
C CYS A 80 -8.33 9.86 -0.50
N GLU A 81 -7.40 10.49 -1.21
CA GLU A 81 -7.50 11.92 -1.55
C GLU A 81 -8.59 12.20 -2.61
N THR A 82 -8.83 11.28 -3.55
CA THR A 82 -9.74 11.51 -4.68
C THR A 82 -10.63 10.31 -4.99
N ASP A 83 -11.79 10.57 -5.58
CA ASP A 83 -12.76 9.54 -5.98
C ASP A 83 -12.24 8.66 -7.13
N PHE A 84 -11.35 9.19 -7.99
CA PHE A 84 -10.68 8.43 -9.03
C PHE A 84 -9.86 7.27 -8.46
N VAL A 85 -9.20 7.47 -7.32
CA VAL A 85 -8.47 6.40 -6.62
C VAL A 85 -9.46 5.39 -6.03
N ALA A 86 -10.52 5.86 -5.36
CA ALA A 86 -11.56 5.00 -4.79
C ALA A 86 -12.21 4.08 -5.83
N LYS A 87 -12.30 4.53 -7.09
CA LYS A 87 -12.90 3.76 -8.20
C LYS A 87 -11.92 2.77 -8.86
N ASN A 88 -10.62 2.83 -8.56
CA ASN A 88 -9.62 1.93 -9.12
C ASN A 88 -9.81 0.50 -8.58
N ASP A 89 -9.66 -0.49 -9.46
CA ASP A 89 -9.81 -1.90 -9.10
C ASP A 89 -8.74 -2.39 -8.13
N ASP A 90 -7.50 -1.90 -8.23
CA ASP A 90 -6.43 -2.20 -7.27
C ASP A 90 -6.80 -1.70 -5.86
N PHE A 91 -7.44 -0.53 -5.77
CA PHE A 91 -7.88 0.04 -4.50
C PHE A 91 -9.05 -0.75 -3.91
N LYS A 92 -10.03 -1.14 -4.73
CA LYS A 92 -11.14 -2.02 -4.31
C LYS A 92 -10.64 -3.40 -3.85
N GLU A 93 -9.66 -3.97 -4.54
CA GLU A 93 -9.06 -5.23 -4.13
C GLU A 93 -8.33 -5.09 -2.80
N PHE A 94 -7.57 -4.00 -2.62
CA PHE A 94 -6.92 -3.67 -1.36
C PHE A 94 -7.93 -3.56 -0.20
N THR A 95 -9.03 -2.82 -0.37
CA THR A 95 -10.03 -2.67 0.71
C THR A 95 -10.70 -3.99 1.06
N LYS A 96 -11.00 -4.84 0.06
CA LYS A 96 -11.50 -6.20 0.27
C LYS A 96 -10.52 -7.06 1.05
N ASN A 97 -9.23 -7.02 0.69
CA ASN A 97 -8.18 -7.77 1.38
C ASN A 97 -8.02 -7.31 2.83
N MET A 98 -8.18 -6.01 3.11
CA MET A 98 -8.20 -5.48 4.47
C MET A 98 -9.38 -6.04 5.28
N ALA A 99 -10.59 -6.04 4.70
CA ALA A 99 -11.76 -6.61 5.37
C ALA A 99 -11.60 -8.11 5.67
N LEU A 100 -11.00 -8.87 4.75
CA LEU A 100 -10.65 -10.28 4.96
C LEU A 100 -9.65 -10.45 6.10
N HIS A 101 -8.62 -9.62 6.16
CA HIS A 101 -7.62 -9.64 7.22
C HIS A 101 -8.25 -9.38 8.60
N ILE A 102 -9.07 -8.32 8.72
CA ILE A 102 -9.78 -7.97 9.95
C ILE A 102 -10.68 -9.13 10.41
N ALA A 103 -11.40 -9.78 9.48
CA ALA A 103 -12.24 -10.92 9.81
C ALA A 103 -11.45 -12.10 10.40
N ALA A 104 -10.20 -12.29 9.96
CA ALA A 104 -9.33 -13.36 10.41
C ALA A 104 -8.57 -13.05 11.71
N THR A 105 -8.17 -11.79 11.92
CA THR A 105 -7.30 -11.40 13.04
C THR A 105 -8.04 -10.76 14.21
N ASN A 106 -9.26 -10.25 14.00
CA ASN A 106 -10.07 -9.56 15.01
C ASN A 106 -9.25 -8.52 15.82
N PRO A 107 -8.67 -7.51 15.15
CA PRO A 107 -7.82 -6.53 15.81
C PRO A 107 -8.63 -5.67 16.79
N ILE A 108 -7.99 -5.28 17.89
CA ILE A 108 -8.58 -4.49 18.98
C ILE A 108 -8.40 -2.97 18.82
N GLY A 109 -7.65 -2.54 17.81
CA GLY A 109 -7.35 -1.15 17.49
C GLY A 109 -6.81 -1.02 16.07
N ILE A 110 -6.85 0.18 15.50
CA ILE A 110 -6.35 0.46 14.15
C ILE A 110 -4.85 0.79 14.21
N SER A 111 -4.46 1.56 15.22
CA SER A 111 -3.09 1.95 15.53
C SER A 111 -2.70 1.48 16.94
N PRO A 112 -1.39 1.32 17.25
CA PRO A 112 -0.94 0.91 18.58
C PRO A 112 -1.49 1.76 19.72
N GLU A 113 -1.65 3.06 19.49
CA GLU A 113 -2.21 4.04 20.43
C GLU A 113 -3.71 3.86 20.72
N ASP A 114 -4.45 3.14 19.86
CA ASP A 114 -5.88 2.85 20.09
C ASP A 114 -6.07 1.73 21.12
N VAL A 115 -5.01 0.98 21.45
CA VAL A 115 -5.07 -0.15 22.38
C VAL A 115 -5.13 0.38 23.82
N PRO A 116 -6.16 0.04 24.61
CA PRO A 116 -6.26 0.47 25.99
C PRO A 116 -5.04 0.07 26.83
N GLN A 117 -4.47 0.99 27.60
CA GLN A 117 -3.32 0.69 28.47
C GLN A 117 -3.63 -0.36 29.54
N THR A 118 -4.90 -0.62 29.83
CA THR A 118 -5.33 -1.63 30.81
C THR A 118 -5.08 -3.07 30.35
N ILE A 119 -4.75 -3.29 29.08
CA ILE A 119 -4.49 -4.62 28.50
C ILE A 119 -3.07 -4.75 27.90
N ILE A 120 -2.18 -3.79 28.17
CA ILE A 120 -0.76 -3.79 27.78
C ILE A 120 0.11 -4.21 28.96
#